data_AF-A0A2E9WPI5-F1
#
_entry.id   AF-A0A2E9WPI5-F1
#
_cell.length_a   1.000
_cell.length_b   1.000
_cell.length_c   1.000
_cell.angle_alpha   90.00
_cell.angle_beta   90.00
_cell.angle_gamma   90.00
#
_symmetry.space_group_name_H-M   'P 1'
#
loop_
_entity.id
_entity.type
_entity.pdbx_description
1 polymer ?
#
loop_
_entity_poly.entity_id
_entity_poly.type
_entity_poly.pdbx_seq_one_letter_code
_entity_poly.pdbx_strand_id
1 'polypeptide(L)'
;MKLAETHLDEVPVIPDGTIPQEFEDFLNNFEVNKAVDLVWEHMGDLDKYIQEVKPFSVVKEEKQKGVEIIKNITIKLYTIGRMLNPILPKTSEKIKNAVKQNKMPEPLFVRK
;
A
#
# COMPACT_ATOMS: atom_id res chain seq x y z
N MET A 1 -2.64 8.41 -3.05
CA MET A 1 -3.99 8.17 -3.61
C MET A 1 -4.36 9.12 -4.73
N LYS A 2 -4.27 10.46 -4.58
CA LYS A 2 -4.60 11.41 -5.67
C LYS A 2 -3.90 11.15 -7.01
N LEU A 3 -2.66 10.67 -6.96
CA LEU A 3 -1.89 10.27 -8.15
C LEU A 3 -2.50 9.04 -8.87
N ALA A 4 -2.97 8.05 -8.12
CA ALA A 4 -3.63 6.87 -8.66
C ALA A 4 -5.02 7.24 -9.22
N GLU A 5 -5.76 8.09 -8.51
CA GLU A 5 -7.07 8.61 -8.93
C GLU A 5 -7.01 9.35 -10.28
N THR A 6 -5.92 10.07 -10.53
CA THR A 6 -5.77 10.91 -11.73
C THR A 6 -5.22 10.13 -12.94
N HIS A 7 -4.53 9.01 -12.71
CA HIS A 7 -3.75 8.34 -13.76
C HIS A 7 -4.07 6.85 -13.96
N LEU A 8 -4.87 6.23 -13.07
CA LEU A 8 -5.34 4.87 -13.25
C LEU A 8 -6.82 4.90 -13.64
N ASP A 9 -7.11 4.51 -14.88
CA ASP A 9 -8.47 4.36 -15.40
C ASP A 9 -9.21 3.19 -14.70
N GLU A 10 -8.45 2.19 -14.21
CA GLU A 10 -8.98 1.02 -13.53
C GLU A 10 -8.16 0.69 -12.28
N VAL A 11 -8.83 0.13 -11.27
CA VAL A 11 -8.20 -0.40 -10.06
C VAL A 11 -7.30 -1.57 -10.47
N PRO A 12 -6.02 -1.58 -10.07
CA PRO A 12 -5.13 -2.67 -10.45
C PRO A 12 -5.63 -3.99 -9.87
N VAL A 13 -5.50 -5.06 -10.65
CA VAL A 13 -5.75 -6.43 -10.17
C VAL A 13 -4.78 -6.69 -9.04
N ILE A 14 -5.33 -7.04 -7.88
CA ILE A 14 -4.56 -7.27 -6.66
C ILE A 14 -4.25 -8.77 -6.61
N PRO A 15 -2.97 -9.17 -6.67
CA PRO A 15 -2.64 -10.59 -6.61
C PRO A 15 -2.97 -11.17 -5.22
N ASP A 16 -3.40 -12.43 -5.22
CA ASP A 16 -3.45 -13.23 -4.01
C ASP A 16 -2.03 -13.58 -3.54
N GLY A 17 -1.85 -13.86 -2.24
CA GLY A 17 -0.56 -14.28 -1.70
C GLY A 17 0.53 -13.20 -1.63
N THR A 18 0.20 -11.91 -1.80
CA THR A 18 1.21 -10.83 -1.64
C THR A 18 1.65 -10.56 -0.20
N ILE A 19 1.03 -11.21 0.81
CA ILE A 19 1.51 -11.12 2.20
C ILE A 19 2.76 -12.01 2.31
N PRO A 20 3.89 -11.52 2.84
CA PRO A 20 5.06 -12.36 3.05
C PRO A 20 4.76 -13.50 4.02
N GLN A 21 5.25 -14.71 3.71
CA GLN A 21 5.10 -15.89 4.58
C GLN A 21 5.60 -15.61 6.00
N GLU A 22 6.71 -14.88 6.12
CA GLU A 22 7.32 -14.49 7.40
C GLU A 22 6.34 -13.71 8.31
N PHE A 23 5.45 -12.90 7.74
CA PHE A 23 4.43 -12.21 8.51
C PHE A 23 3.45 -13.20 9.17
N GLU A 24 3.02 -14.21 8.41
CA GLU A 24 2.13 -15.26 8.93
C GLU A 24 2.85 -16.11 9.98
N ASP A 25 4.13 -16.42 9.76
CA ASP A 25 4.94 -17.18 10.69
C ASP A 25 5.12 -16.44 12.03
N PHE A 26 5.37 -15.12 12.00
CA PHE A 26 5.43 -14.30 13.22
C PHE A 26 4.10 -14.30 13.97
N LEU A 27 2.97 -14.19 13.27
CA LEU A 27 1.65 -14.23 13.91
C LEU A 27 1.34 -15.60 14.51
N ASN A 28 1.66 -16.68 13.81
CA ASN A 28 1.47 -18.06 14.27
C ASN A 28 2.31 -18.37 15.52
N ASN A 29 3.49 -17.77 15.63
CA ASN A 29 4.38 -17.88 16.79
C ASN A 29 4.09 -16.85 17.90
N PHE A 30 2.99 -16.08 17.80
CA PHE A 30 2.62 -15.00 18.72
C PHE A 30 3.67 -13.87 18.83
N GLU A 31 4.56 -13.74 17.86
CA GLU A 31 5.59 -12.72 17.76
C GLU A 31 5.04 -11.42 17.13
N VAL A 32 3.97 -10.87 17.71
CA VAL A 32 3.24 -9.71 17.15
C VAL A 32 4.14 -8.48 16.95
N ASN A 33 5.13 -8.28 17.82
CA ASN A 33 6.08 -7.17 17.66
C ASN A 33 6.86 -7.27 16.34
N LYS A 34 7.37 -8.46 16.00
CA LYS A 34 8.10 -8.68 14.73
C LYS A 34 7.19 -8.53 13.52
N ALA A 35 5.95 -9.00 13.63
CA ALA A 35 4.94 -8.82 12.58
C ALA A 35 4.67 -7.31 12.34
N VAL A 36 4.57 -6.51 13.41
CA VAL A 36 4.42 -5.05 13.32
C VAL A 36 5.66 -4.39 12.72
N ASP A 37 6.86 -4.79 13.14
CA ASP A 37 8.13 -4.27 12.61
C ASP A 37 8.24 -4.52 11.11
N LEU A 38 7.87 -5.72 10.65
CA LEU A 38 7.84 -6.06 9.23
C LEU A 38 6.85 -5.19 8.43
N VAL A 39 5.67 -4.89 9.00
CA VAL A 39 4.72 -3.94 8.38
C VAL A 39 5.35 -2.55 8.26
N TRP A 40 6.05 -2.08 9.28
CA TRP A 40 6.75 -0.79 9.27
C TRP A 40 7.86 -0.74 8.23
N GLU A 41 8.63 -1.81 8.09
CA GLU A 41 9.67 -1.94 7.06
C GLU A 41 9.07 -1.81 5.66
N HIS A 42 8.00 -2.57 5.36
CA HIS A 42 7.30 -2.46 4.08
C HIS A 42 6.72 -1.07 3.81
N MET A 43 6.24 -0.39 4.85
CA MET A 43 5.79 1.00 4.73
C MET A 43 6.95 1.95 4.40
N GLY A 44 8.08 1.81 5.10
CA GLY A 44 9.28 2.62 4.88
C GLY A 44 9.88 2.43 3.49
N ASP A 45 9.99 1.17 3.05
CA ASP A 45 10.48 0.81 1.72
C ASP A 45 9.59 1.37 0.62
N LEU A 46 8.27 1.32 0.81
CA LEU A 46 7.33 1.89 -0.15
C LEU A 46 7.47 3.42 -0.24
N ASP A 47 7.62 4.11 0.89
CA ASP A 47 7.84 5.56 0.90
C ASP A 47 9.16 5.93 0.20
N LYS A 48 10.24 5.23 0.54
CA LYS A 48 11.55 5.40 -0.11
C LYS A 48 11.47 5.18 -1.62
N TYR A 49 10.82 4.11 -2.06
CA TYR A 49 10.61 3.83 -3.48
C TYR A 49 9.85 4.95 -4.20
N ILE A 50 8.80 5.51 -3.57
CA ILE A 50 8.05 6.65 -4.14
C ILE A 50 8.94 7.89 -4.28
N GLN A 51 9.79 8.16 -3.27
CA GLN A 51 10.70 9.30 -3.26
C GLN A 51 11.80 9.18 -4.32
N GLU A 52 12.34 7.98 -4.52
CA GLU A 52 13.40 7.70 -5.49
C GLU A 52 12.87 7.75 -6.93
N VAL A 53 11.76 7.05 -7.20
CA VAL A 53 11.23 6.92 -8.56
C VAL A 53 10.45 8.17 -9.01
N LYS A 54 9.90 8.95 -8.07
CA LYS A 54 9.11 10.16 -8.36
C LYS A 54 8.06 9.91 -9.46
N PRO A 55 7.09 9.01 -9.22
CA PRO A 55 6.13 8.58 -10.24
C PRO A 55 5.35 9.73 -10.88
N PHE A 56 5.18 10.84 -10.17
CA PHE A 56 4.54 12.07 -10.66
C PHE A 56 5.34 12.81 -11.74
N SER A 57 6.66 12.66 -11.76
CA SER A 57 7.51 13.17 -12.83
C SER A 57 7.53 12.18 -13.99
N VAL A 58 7.74 10.89 -13.68
CA VAL A 58 7.82 9.83 -14.69
C VAL A 58 6.54 9.75 -15.53
N VAL A 59 5.36 9.87 -14.93
CA VAL A 59 4.09 9.83 -15.70
C VAL A 59 3.91 11.01 -16.66
N LYS A 60 4.60 12.13 -16.43
CA LYS A 60 4.59 13.31 -17.32
C LYS A 60 5.53 13.14 -18.51
N GLU A 61 6.67 12.49 -18.28
CA GLU A 61 7.68 12.23 -19.32
C GLU A 61 7.34 10.97 -20.14
N GLU A 62 7.00 9.89 -19.44
CA GLU A 62 6.75 8.56 -20.00
C GLU A 62 5.48 7.96 -19.37
N LYS A 63 4.33 8.28 -19.96
CA LYS A 63 3.00 7.95 -19.42
C LYS A 63 2.82 6.47 -19.09
N GLN A 64 3.23 5.56 -19.99
CA GLN A 64 3.05 4.12 -19.78
C GLN A 64 3.82 3.59 -18.57
N LYS A 65 5.12 3.93 -18.49
CA LYS A 65 5.98 3.55 -17.37
C LYS A 65 5.51 4.15 -16.05
N GLY A 66 5.11 5.42 -16.06
CA GLY A 66 4.54 6.08 -14.89
C GLY A 66 3.29 5.39 -14.37
N VAL A 67 2.36 5.01 -15.27
CA VAL A 67 1.15 4.25 -14.90
C VAL A 67 1.50 2.91 -14.27
N GLU A 68 2.48 2.17 -14.80
CA GLU A 68 2.93 0.89 -14.24
C GLU A 68 3.49 1.05 -12.82
N ILE A 69 4.34 2.06 -12.60
CA ILE A 69 4.89 2.38 -11.27
C ILE A 69 3.75 2.70 -10.30
N ILE A 70 2.76 3.49 -10.72
CA ILE A 70 1.60 3.85 -9.89
C ILE A 70 0.76 2.62 -9.54
N LYS A 71 0.59 1.69 -10.48
CA LYS A 71 -0.07 0.39 -10.21
C LYS A 71 0.70 -0.40 -9.16
N ASN A 72 2.02 -0.51 -9.30
CA ASN A 72 2.88 -1.24 -8.35
C ASN A 72 2.82 -0.64 -6.94
N ILE A 73 2.86 0.68 -6.82
CA ILE A 73 2.71 1.38 -5.53
C ILE A 73 1.34 1.07 -4.91
N THR A 74 0.28 1.12 -5.71
CA THR A 74 -1.09 0.87 -5.26
C THR A 74 -1.27 -0.57 -4.77
N ILE A 75 -0.69 -1.55 -5.47
CA ILE A 75 -0.70 -2.97 -5.07
C ILE A 75 0.05 -3.15 -3.75
N LYS A 76 1.25 -2.58 -3.60
CA LYS A 76 2.04 -2.65 -2.35
C LYS A 76 1.28 -2.01 -1.18
N LEU A 77 0.65 -0.86 -1.38
CA LEU A 77 -0.16 -0.20 -0.36
C LEU A 77 -1.35 -1.06 0.09
N TYR A 78 -2.02 -1.74 -0.85
CA TYR A 78 -3.09 -2.66 -0.50
C TYR A 78 -2.59 -3.86 0.31
N THR A 79 -1.42 -4.41 -0.05
CA THR A 79 -0.78 -5.50 0.70
C THR A 79 -0.53 -5.09 2.16
N ILE A 80 0.05 -3.91 2.39
CA ILE A 80 0.21 -3.34 3.74
C ILE A 80 -1.14 -3.22 4.43
N GLY A 81 -2.16 -2.75 3.72
CA GLY A 81 -3.54 -2.73 4.20
C GLY A 81 -4.04 -4.11 4.66
N ARG A 82 -3.73 -5.19 3.93
CA ARG A 82 -4.09 -6.57 4.35
C ARG A 82 -3.30 -7.03 5.58
N MET A 83 -1.99 -6.76 5.63
CA MET A 83 -1.13 -7.11 6.78
C MET A 83 -1.60 -6.42 8.07
N LEU A 84 -2.13 -5.20 7.95
CA LEU A 84 -2.72 -4.49 9.08
C LEU A 84 -4.06 -5.07 9.57
N ASN A 85 -4.71 -5.98 8.84
CA ASN A 85 -6.02 -6.53 9.20
C ASN A 85 -6.06 -7.20 10.60
N PRO A 86 -5.13 -8.11 10.96
CA PRO A 86 -5.08 -8.72 12.29
C PRO A 86 -4.72 -7.75 13.43
N ILE A 87 -4.10 -6.60 13.15
CA ILE A 87 -3.57 -5.68 14.17
C ILE A 87 -4.48 -4.44 14.31
N LEU A 88 -4.84 -3.80 13.20
CA LEU A 88 -5.66 -2.59 13.08
C LEU A 88 -6.76 -2.79 12.02
N PRO A 89 -7.83 -3.57 12.30
CA PRO A 89 -8.83 -3.93 11.30
C PRO A 89 -9.57 -2.73 10.69
N LYS A 90 -9.89 -1.72 11.52
CA LYS A 90 -10.54 -0.49 11.04
C LYS A 90 -9.66 0.31 10.07
N THR A 91 -8.35 0.36 10.34
CA THR A 91 -7.39 1.04 9.47
C THR A 91 -7.19 0.25 8.17
N SER A 92 -7.05 -1.07 8.27
CA SER A 92 -7.00 -1.98 7.13
C SER A 92 -8.17 -1.75 6.18
N GLU A 93 -9.40 -1.72 6.71
CA GLU A 93 -10.61 -1.52 5.91
C GLU A 93 -10.58 -0.17 5.18
N LYS A 94 -10.24 0.91 5.87
CA LYS A 94 -10.12 2.24 5.24
C LYS A 94 -9.09 2.27 4.12
N ILE A 95 -7.93 1.64 4.30
CA ILE A 95 -6.88 1.54 3.25
C ILE A 95 -7.37 0.72 2.07
N LYS A 96 -7.94 -0.46 2.32
CA LYS A 96 -8.47 -1.36 1.26
C LYS A 96 -9.57 -0.65 0.46
N ASN A 97 -10.49 0.04 1.13
CA ASN A 97 -11.57 0.78 0.49
C ASN A 97 -11.04 1.95 -0.34
N ALA A 98 -10.07 2.70 0.19
CA ALA A 98 -9.42 3.79 -0.55
C ALA A 98 -8.81 3.28 -1.87
N VAL A 99 -8.08 2.16 -1.80
CA VAL A 99 -7.46 1.56 -2.99
C VAL A 99 -8.49 1.05 -3.98
N LYS A 100 -9.52 0.33 -3.50
CA LYS A 100 -10.60 -0.19 -4.35
C LYS A 100 -11.45 0.90 -5.00
N GLN A 101 -11.63 2.03 -4.32
CA GLN A 101 -12.36 3.16 -4.88
C GLN A 101 -11.46 4.09 -5.69
N ASN A 102 -10.15 3.83 -5.69
CA ASN A 102 -9.12 4.72 -6.23
C ASN A 102 -9.28 6.17 -5.77
N LYS A 103 -9.74 6.37 -4.53
CA LYS A 103 -10.05 7.69 -3.96
C LYS A 103 -9.18 7.96 -2.75
N MET A 104 -8.84 9.23 -2.56
CA MET A 104 -8.18 9.68 -1.34
C MET A 104 -9.14 9.50 -0.15
N PRO A 105 -8.78 8.70 0.88
CA PRO A 105 -9.61 8.56 2.06
C PRO A 105 -9.49 9.81 2.95
N GLU A 106 -10.44 9.98 3.85
CA GLU A 106 -10.28 10.91 4.97
C GLU A 106 -9.01 10.57 5.78
N PRO A 107 -8.39 11.56 6.45
CA PRO A 107 -7.20 11.33 7.26
C PRO A 107 -7.40 10.14 8.20
N LEU A 108 -6.59 9.09 8.00
CA LEU A 108 -6.72 7.85 8.77
C LEU A 108 -6.44 8.07 10.26
N PHE A 109 -5.56 9.02 10.54
CA PHE A 109 -5.15 9.43 11.88
C PHE A 109 -5.21 10.96 11.95
N VAL A 110 -6.23 11.48 12.63
CA VAL A 110 -6.31 12.90 12.99
C VAL A 110 -5.26 13.20 14.05
N ARG A 111 -4.40 14.20 13.80
CA ARG A 111 -3.46 14.70 14.80
C ARG A 111 -4.28 15.47 15.84
N LYS A 112 -4.13 15.11 17.12
CA LYS A 112 -4.65 15.87 18.26
C LYS A 112 -3.58 16.82 18.77
#